data_AF-A0A6L6WEJ7-F1
#
_entry.id   AF-A0A6L6WEJ7-F1
#
_cell.length_a   1.000
_cell.length_b   1.000
_cell.length_c   1.000
_cell.angle_alpha   90.00
_cell.angle_beta   90.00
_cell.angle_gamma   90.00
#
_symmetry.space_group_name_H-M   'P 1'
#
loop_
_entity.id
_entity.type
_entity.pdbx_description
1 polymer ?
#
loop_
_entity_poly.entity_id
_entity_poly.type
_entity_poly.pdbx_seq_one_letter_code
_entity_poly.pdbx_strand_id
1 'polypeptide(L)'
;MSSRTALKSCACIIALMAAACTRVPELEDQLTPALKRADYPMLVPLESAAPPLPDPAIESTALEQELAARSARLQARAGALAASSN
;
A
#
# COMPACT_ATOMS: atom_id res chain seq x y z
N MET A 1 12.10 -20.18 -37.31
CA MET A 1 11.37 -19.02 -36.77
C MET A 1 11.49 -18.84 -35.24
N SER A 2 11.89 -19.88 -34.48
CA SER A 2 11.91 -19.89 -33.00
C SER A 2 13.09 -19.14 -32.34
N SER A 3 14.25 -19.07 -32.99
CA SER A 3 15.45 -18.42 -32.42
C SER A 3 15.36 -16.90 -32.37
N ARG A 4 14.65 -16.28 -33.35
CA ARG A 4 14.46 -14.82 -33.40
C ARG A 4 13.45 -14.31 -32.38
N THR A 5 12.44 -15.11 -32.04
CA THR A 5 11.50 -14.80 -30.96
C THR A 5 12.15 -14.96 -29.59
N ALA A 6 12.95 -16.02 -29.39
CA ALA A 6 13.68 -16.24 -28.14
C ALA A 6 14.67 -15.09 -27.83
N LEU A 7 15.40 -14.59 -28.83
CA LEU A 7 16.35 -13.47 -28.64
C LEU A 7 15.64 -12.18 -28.24
N LYS A 8 14.47 -11.89 -28.84
CA LYS A 8 13.66 -10.71 -28.51
C LYS A 8 13.08 -10.79 -27.10
N SER A 9 12.58 -11.95 -26.70
CA SER A 9 12.07 -12.17 -25.34
C SER A 9 13.18 -12.00 -24.29
N CYS A 10 14.38 -12.53 -24.56
CA CYS A 10 15.53 -12.36 -23.67
C CYS A 10 15.93 -10.87 -23.52
N ALA A 11 15.98 -10.13 -24.63
CA ALA A 11 16.28 -8.70 -24.60
C ALA A 11 15.25 -7.88 -23.79
N CYS A 12 13.96 -8.19 -23.92
CA CYS A 12 12.91 -7.53 -23.12
C CYS A 12 13.04 -7.83 -21.62
N ILE A 13 13.36 -9.08 -21.25
CA ILE A 13 13.54 -9.46 -19.84
C ILE A 13 14.75 -8.73 -19.23
N ILE A 14 15.86 -8.63 -19.97
CA ILE A 14 17.05 -7.90 -19.53
C ILE A 14 16.76 -6.41 -19.35
N ALA A 15 16.00 -5.79 -20.26
CA ALA A 15 15.60 -4.39 -20.15
C ALA A 15 14.69 -4.14 -18.94
N LEU A 16 13.75 -5.06 -18.64
CA LEU A 16 12.88 -4.96 -17.47
C LEU A 16 13.64 -5.12 -16.15
N MET A 17 14.62 -6.04 -16.09
CA MET A 17 15.48 -6.22 -14.91
C MET A 17 16.37 -5.00 -14.64
N ALA A 18 16.87 -4.34 -15.69
CA ALA A 18 17.62 -3.08 -15.52
C ALA A 18 16.76 -1.95 -14.94
N ALA A 19 15.45 -1.93 -15.25
CA ALA A 19 14.51 -0.97 -14.69
C ALA A 19 13.96 -1.40 -13.32
N ALA A 20 14.00 -2.68 -12.94
CA ALA A 20 13.54 -3.17 -11.63
C ALA A 20 14.54 -2.87 -10.49
N CYS A 21 15.80 -2.55 -10.82
CA CYS A 21 16.79 -2.01 -9.88
C CYS A 21 16.68 -0.48 -9.79
N THR A 22 15.48 0.08 -9.56
CA THR A 22 15.26 1.54 -9.51
C THR A 22 15.99 2.15 -8.32
N ARG A 23 17.27 2.43 -8.52
CA ARG A 23 17.99 3.46 -7.79
C ARG A 23 17.17 4.74 -7.92
N VAL A 24 16.85 5.38 -6.80
CA VAL A 24 16.18 6.70 -6.81
C VAL A 24 17.28 7.72 -6.54
N PRO A 25 17.93 8.30 -7.57
CA PRO A 25 19.15 9.09 -7.38
C PRO A 25 18.90 10.30 -6.49
N GLU A 26 17.74 10.94 -6.65
CA GLU A 26 17.28 12.06 -5.83
C GLU A 26 17.25 11.74 -4.32
N LEU A 27 17.05 10.47 -3.94
CA LEU A 27 17.05 10.03 -2.54
C LEU A 27 18.41 9.47 -2.12
N GLU A 28 19.03 8.65 -2.97
CA GLU A 28 20.25 7.92 -2.62
C GLU A 28 21.54 8.76 -2.67
N ASP A 29 21.54 9.82 -3.48
CA ASP A 29 22.69 10.74 -3.59
C ASP A 29 22.70 11.79 -2.47
N GLN A 30 21.57 12.00 -1.79
CA GLN A 30 21.51 12.84 -0.58
C GLN A 30 22.20 12.20 0.63
N LEU A 31 22.44 10.88 0.58
CA LEU A 31 23.06 10.15 1.68
C LEU A 31 24.60 10.26 1.57
N THR A 32 25.22 10.94 2.54
CA THR A 32 26.67 11.15 2.56
C THR A 32 27.44 9.83 2.68
N PRO A 33 28.68 9.73 2.16
CA PRO A 33 29.50 8.51 2.30
C PRO A 33 29.76 8.11 3.75
N ALA A 34 29.83 9.08 4.66
CA ALA A 34 29.97 8.81 6.09
C ALA A 34 28.70 8.16 6.66
N LEU A 35 27.52 8.67 6.30
CA LEU A 35 26.24 8.14 6.77
C LEU A 35 25.91 6.76 6.19
N LYS A 36 26.36 6.46 4.97
CA LYS A 36 26.27 5.11 4.34
C LYS A 36 27.03 4.02 5.10
N ARG A 37 28.08 4.38 5.85
CA ARG A 37 28.95 3.45 6.58
C ARG A 37 28.85 3.62 8.09
N ALA A 38 27.97 4.49 8.56
CA ALA A 38 27.75 4.67 9.97
C ALA A 38 27.10 3.41 10.55
N ASP A 39 27.43 3.11 11.81
CA ASP A 39 26.74 2.07 12.54
C ASP A 39 25.25 2.41 12.64
N TYR A 40 24.42 1.38 12.59
CA TYR A 40 22.99 1.55 12.78
C TYR A 40 22.73 2.07 14.22
N PRO A 41 21.86 3.06 14.41
CA PRO A 41 21.60 3.62 15.74
C PRO A 41 21.01 2.58 16.68
N MET A 42 21.12 2.81 17.99
CA MET A 42 20.45 1.93 18.95
C MET A 42 18.93 1.97 18.73
N LEU A 43 18.33 0.78 18.62
CA LEU A 43 16.89 0.63 18.51
C LEU A 43 16.22 1.02 19.84
N VAL A 44 15.16 1.81 19.73
CA VAL A 44 14.31 2.18 20.87
C VAL A 44 13.06 1.29 20.83
N PRO A 45 12.62 0.71 21.96
CA PRO A 45 11.38 -0.08 22.01
C PRO A 45 10.18 0.75 21.54
N LEU A 46 9.34 0.16 20.69
CA LEU A 46 8.22 0.86 20.06
C LEU A 46 7.23 1.38 21.09
N GLU A 47 7.02 0.60 22.15
CA GLU A 47 6.15 0.91 23.28
C GLU A 47 6.59 2.19 24.01
N SER A 48 7.87 2.56 23.90
CA SER A 48 8.42 3.80 24.47
C SER A 48 8.53 4.94 23.46
N ALA A 49 8.50 4.64 22.16
CA ALA A 49 8.70 5.61 21.08
C ALA A 49 7.39 6.10 20.44
N ALA A 50 6.30 5.33 20.57
CA ALA A 50 5.00 5.64 20.00
C ALA A 50 3.91 5.63 21.08
N PRO A 51 2.92 6.53 20.99
CA PRO A 51 1.74 6.44 21.84
C PRO A 51 0.98 5.14 21.53
N PRO A 52 0.34 4.52 22.53
CA PRO A 52 -0.51 3.36 22.30
C PRO A 52 -1.65 3.75 21.36
N LEU A 53 -1.86 2.92 20.34
CA LEU A 53 -3.05 3.05 19.50
C LEU A 53 -4.29 2.58 20.30
N PRO A 54 -5.47 3.11 19.98
CA PRO A 54 -6.73 2.59 20.49
C PRO A 54 -6.89 1.11 20.13
N ASP A 55 -7.62 0.37 20.96
CA ASP A 55 -7.89 -1.05 20.74
C ASP A 55 -8.64 -1.25 19.41
N PRO A 56 -8.06 -1.98 18.43
CA PRO A 56 -8.69 -2.22 17.14
C PRO A 56 -10.09 -2.84 17.24
N ALA A 57 -10.36 -3.67 18.26
CA ALA A 57 -11.66 -4.31 18.45
C ALA A 57 -12.76 -3.29 18.82
N ILE A 58 -12.38 -2.23 19.54
CA ILE A 58 -13.31 -1.16 19.91
C ILE A 58 -13.60 -0.27 18.70
N GLU A 59 -12.56 0.11 17.94
CA GLU A 59 -12.74 0.89 16.72
C GLU A 59 -13.53 0.13 15.65
N SER A 60 -13.30 -1.18 15.49
CA SER A 60 -14.01 -2.01 14.53
C SER A 60 -15.50 -2.08 14.85
N THR A 61 -15.86 -2.24 16.13
CA THR A 61 -17.26 -2.31 16.56
C THR A 61 -18.03 -1.03 16.22
N ALA A 62 -17.42 0.15 16.49
CA ALA A 62 -18.04 1.42 16.16
C ALA A 62 -18.21 1.61 14.64
N LEU A 63 -17.19 1.21 13.87
CA LEU A 63 -17.23 1.27 12.41
C LEU A 63 -18.31 0.34 11.81
N GLU A 64 -18.42 -0.88 12.31
CA GLU A 64 -19.44 -1.85 11.87
C GLU A 64 -20.86 -1.32 12.08
N GLN A 65 -21.13 -0.68 13.22
CA GLN A 65 -22.43 -0.08 13.51
C GLN A 65 -22.77 1.05 12.53
N GLU A 66 -21.81 1.93 12.23
CA GLU A 66 -22.01 3.01 11.26
C GLU A 66 -22.24 2.45 9.85
N LEU A 67 -21.49 1.43 9.43
CA LEU A 67 -21.67 0.78 8.14
C LEU A 67 -23.03 0.08 8.03
N ALA A 68 -23.49 -0.58 9.09
CA ALA A 68 -24.82 -1.19 9.15
C ALA A 68 -25.93 -0.13 9.04
N ALA A 69 -25.80 1.00 9.74
CA ALA A 69 -26.76 2.09 9.66
C ALA A 69 -26.78 2.72 8.26
N ARG A 70 -25.62 2.87 7.63
CA ARG A 70 -25.50 3.35 6.25
C ARG A 70 -26.16 2.40 5.25
N SER A 71 -25.89 1.11 5.36
CA SER A 71 -26.44 0.11 4.44
C SER A 71 -27.98 0.06 4.52
N ALA A 72 -28.55 0.10 5.72
CA ALA A 72 -30.00 0.14 5.93
C ALA A 72 -30.65 1.37 5.26
N ARG A 73 -30.04 2.56 5.42
CA ARG A 73 -30.53 3.79 4.77
C ARG A 73 -30.49 3.69 3.24
N LEU A 74 -29.43 3.10 2.68
CA LEU A 74 -29.30 2.91 1.24
C LEU A 74 -30.33 1.92 0.69
N GLN A 75 -30.57 0.82 1.41
CA GLN A 75 -31.59 -0.17 1.04
C GLN A 75 -33.00 0.44 1.06
N ALA A 76 -33.33 1.23 2.08
CA ALA A 76 -34.61 1.93 2.15
C ALA A 76 -34.81 2.90 0.98
N ARG A 77 -33.78 3.66 0.61
CA ARG A 77 -33.81 4.56 -0.55
C ARG A 77 -33.99 3.78 -1.85
N ALA A 78 -33.27 2.69 -2.04
CA ALA A 78 -33.38 1.84 -3.22
C ALA A 78 -34.80 1.26 -3.35
N GLY A 79 -35.39 0.80 -2.25
CA GLY A 79 -36.77 0.33 -2.22
C GLY A 79 -37.79 1.40 -2.61
N ALA A 80 -37.63 2.63 -2.10
CA ALA A 80 -38.48 3.76 -2.48
C ALA A 80 -38.36 4.13 -3.96
N LEU A 81 -37.14 4.10 -4.51
CA LEU A 81 -36.91 4.33 -5.94
C LEU A 81 -37.59 3.25 -6.80
N ALA A 82 -37.40 1.98 -6.45
CA ALA A 82 -37.99 0.86 -7.18
C ALA A 82 -39.53 0.91 -7.18
N ALA A 83 -40.13 1.32 -6.06
CA ALA A 83 -41.57 1.50 -5.93
C ALA A 83 -42.11 2.68 -6.76
N SER A 84 -41.28 3.71 -7.04
CA SER A 84 -41.67 4.88 -7.83
C SER A 84 -41.50 4.70 -9.34
N SER A 85 -40.68 3.73 -9.75
CA SER A 85 -40.41 3.41 -11.16
C SER A 85 -41.38 2.39 -11.76
N ASN A 86 -42.35 1.91 -10.97
CA ASN A 86 -43.36 0.92 -11.35
C ASN A 86 -44.75 1.53 -11.19
#